data_AF-A0A380FCX4-F1
#
_entry.id   AF-A0A380FCX4-F1
#
_cell.length_a   1.000
_cell.length_b   1.000
_cell.length_c   1.000
_cell.angle_alpha   90.00
_cell.angle_beta   90.00
_cell.angle_gamma   90.00
#
_symmetry.space_group_name_H-M   'P 1'
#
loop_
_entity.id
_entity.type
_entity.pdbx_description
1 polymer ?
#
loop_
_entity_poly.entity_id
_entity_poly.type
_entity_poly.pdbx_seq_one_letter_code
_entity_poly.pdbx_strand_id
1 'polypeptide(L)' 'MATLYLVGTPIGNLADITYRAVDTLKNVDLIACEDTRVTKKLCAHYDIQTH' A
#
# COMPACT_ATOMS: atom_id res chain seq x y z
N MET A 1 -0.41 -14.34 14.71
CA MET A 1 -1.03 -15.22 13.69
C MET A 1 -0.77 -14.58 12.35
N ALA A 2 -0.38 -15.35 11.33
CA ALA A 2 -0.14 -14.78 10.00
C ALA A 2 -1.48 -14.38 9.34
N THR A 3 -1.51 -13.24 8.66
CA THR A 3 -2.70 -12.74 7.95
C THR A 3 -2.30 -12.13 6.63
N LEU A 4 -3.00 -12.51 5.56
CA LEU A 4 -2.83 -11.93 4.23
C LEU A 4 -3.95 -10.93 3.99
N TYR A 5 -3.58 -9.68 3.69
CA TYR A 5 -4.52 -8.63 3.31
C TYR A 5 -4.51 -8.43 1.80
N LEU A 6 -5.70 -8.46 1.19
CA LEU A 6 -5.88 -8.03 -0.19
C LEU A 6 -6.28 -6.55 -0.19
N VAL A 7 -5.39 -5.69 -0.68
CA VAL A 7 -5.57 -4.23 -0.69
C VAL A 7 -5.67 -3.76 -2.13
N GLY A 8 -6.81 -3.16 -2.49
CA GLY A 8 -6.96 -2.50 -3.79
C GLY A 8 -6.15 -1.22 -3.86
N THR A 9 -5.38 -1.04 -4.91
CA THR A 9 -4.65 0.21 -5.21
C THR A 9 -5.45 1.09 -6.17
N PRO A 10 -5.26 2.42 -6.14
CA PRO A 10 -5.92 3.30 -7.09
C PRO A 10 -5.50 3.04 -8.54
N ILE A 11 -6.42 3.22 -9.48
CA ILE A 11 -6.22 2.99 -10.93
C ILE A 11 -5.70 4.22 -11.69
N GLY A 12 -5.20 5.23 -10.98
CA GLY A 12 -4.59 6.42 -11.59
C GLY A 12 -4.67 7.69 -10.73
N ASN A 13 -5.71 7.84 -9.92
CA ASN A 13 -5.86 8.96 -8.99
C ASN A 13 -5.55 8.50 -7.56
N LEU A 14 -4.45 8.98 -6.97
CA LEU A 14 -4.02 8.56 -5.64
C LEU A 14 -5.11 8.78 -4.58
N ALA A 15 -5.89 9.86 -4.68
CA ALA A 15 -6.95 10.21 -3.74
C ALA A 15 -8.08 9.16 -3.64
N ASP A 16 -8.18 8.21 -4.58
CA ASP A 16 -9.17 7.13 -4.54
C ASP A 16 -8.80 6.02 -3.54
N ILE A 17 -7.62 6.08 -2.91
CA ILE A 17 -7.23 5.12 -1.88
C ILE A 17 -8.13 5.27 -0.64
N THR A 18 -8.44 4.15 0.01
CA THR A 18 -9.20 4.17 1.26
C THR A 18 -8.30 4.39 2.47
N TYR A 19 -8.81 5.02 3.53
CA TYR A 19 -8.08 5.16 4.80
C TYR A 19 -7.61 3.82 5.36
N ARG A 20 -8.46 2.78 5.27
CA ARG A 20 -8.11 1.42 5.72
C ARG A 20 -6.97 0.82 4.91
N ALA A 21 -6.90 1.07 3.59
CA ALA A 21 -5.80 0.58 2.77
C ALA A 21 -4.47 1.19 3.21
N VAL A 22 -4.44 2.51 3.44
CA VAL A 22 -3.25 3.20 3.95
C VAL A 22 -2.84 2.64 5.31
N ASP A 23 -3.78 2.53 6.24
CA ASP A 23 -3.52 2.01 7.59
C ASP A 23 -3.01 0.55 7.55
N THR A 24 -3.64 -0.31 6.74
CA THR A 24 -3.19 -1.70 6.57
C THR A 24 -1.75 -1.74 6.04
N LEU A 25 -1.46 -0.99 4.97
CA LEU A 25 -0.13 -1.00 4.35
C LEU A 25 0.96 -0.40 5.26
N LYS A 26 0.61 0.49 6.21
CA LYS A 26 1.54 1.01 7.22
C LYS A 26 1.89 0.02 8.33
N ASN A 27 1.02 -0.95 8.60
CA ASN A 27 1.13 -1.84 9.76
C ASN A 27 1.56 -3.27 9.41
N VAL A 28 1.67 -3.63 8.12
CA VAL A 28 2.13 -4.96 7.70
C VAL A 28 3.65 -5.04 7.65
N ASP A 29 4.18 -6.23 7.99
CA ASP A 29 5.63 -6.47 7.95
C ASP A 29 6.21 -6.51 6.53
N LEU A 30 5.38 -6.88 5.53
CA LEU A 30 5.80 -7.02 4.14
C LEU A 30 4.68 -6.64 3.17
N ILE A 31 5.03 -5.89 2.13
CA ILE A 31 4.15 -5.56 1.01
C ILE A 31 4.64 -6.30 -0.24
N ALA A 32 3.85 -7.25 -0.73
CA ALA A 32 4.06 -7.87 -2.03
C ALA A 32 3.24 -7.12 -3.09
N CYS A 33 3.86 -6.74 -4.20
CA CYS A 33 3.20 -6.03 -5.29
C CYS A 33 3.71 -6.49 -6.66
N GLU A 34 2.90 -6.27 -7.71
CA GLU A 34 3.25 -6.62 -9.08
C GLU A 34 4.42 -5.77 -9.61
N ASP A 35 4.32 -4.44 -9.50
CA ASP A 35 5.36 -3.49 -9.89
C ASP A 35 5.75 -2.62 -8.68
N THR A 36 6.99 -2.82 -8.21
CA THR A 36 7.55 -2.09 -7.08
C THR A 36 7.74 -0.60 -7.38
N ARG A 37 7.90 -0.19 -8.65
CA ARG A 37 8.10 1.22 -9.04
C ARG A 37 6.82 2.03 -8.89
N VAL A 38 5.67 1.43 -9.20
CA VAL A 38 4.35 2.06 -9.01
C VAL A 38 4.02 2.11 -7.53
N THR A 39 4.17 0.99 -6.84
CA THR A 39 3.88 0.88 -5.41
C THR A 39 4.76 1.81 -4.58
N LYS A 40 6.04 2.00 -4.96
CA LYS A 40 6.93 2.97 -4.31
C LYS A 40 6.43 4.41 -4.38
N LYS A 41 5.79 4.82 -5.48
CA LYS A 41 5.19 6.16 -5.61
C LYS A 41 3.99 6.33 -4.67
N LEU A 42 3.14 5.31 -4.59
CA LEU A 42 2.00 5.28 -3.67
C LEU A 42 2.50 5.33 -2.21
N CYS A 43 3.48 4.49 -1.85
CA CYS A 43 4.04 4.48 -0.51
C CYS A 43 4.67 5.82 -0.14
N ALA A 44 5.44 6.43 -1.03
CA ALA A 44 6.03 7.75 -0.81
C ALA A 44 4.98 8.85 -0.64
N HIS A 45 3.87 8.81 -1.40
CA HIS A 45 2.81 9.81 -1.28
C HIS A 45 2.06 9.73 0.06
N TYR A 46 1.93 8.53 0.63
CA TYR A 46 1.20 8.29 1.87
C TYR A 46 2.09 8.11 3.12
N ASP A 47 3.40 8.37 3.01
CA ASP A 47 4.39 8.10 4.06
C ASP A 47 4.29 6.67 4.61
N ILE A 48 4.20 5.69 3.72
CA ILE A 48 4.26 4.27 4.04
C ILE A 48 5.73 3.86 3.97
N GLN A 49 6.31 3.53 5.13
CA GLN A 49 7.68 3.06 5.22
C GLN A 49 7.75 1.61 4.77
N THR A 50 8.65 1.31 3.85
CA THR A 50 8.93 -0.05 3.39
C THR A 50 10.37 -0.38 3.73
N HIS A 51 10.59 -1.51 4.41
CA HIS A 51 11.92 -2.02 4.75
C HIS A 51 12.61 -2.68 3.55
#